data_AF-A0A418NK49-F1
#
_entry.id   AF-A0A418NK49-F1
#
_cell.length_a   1.000
_cell.length_b   1.000
_cell.length_c   1.000
_cell.angle_alpha   90.00
_cell.angle_beta   90.00
_cell.angle_gamma   90.00
#
_symmetry.space_group_name_H-M   'P 1'
#
loop_
_entity.id
_entity.type
_entity.pdbx_description
1 polymer ?
#
loop_
_entity_poly.entity_id
_entity_poly.type
_entity_poly.pdbx_seq_one_letter_code
_entity_poly.pdbx_strand_id
1 'polypeptide(L)'
;MGLLHILQHSLGVDQYGQGEQYRNYFVTGEGSIDHPICMEAVERGLMIRRAGNALTGEMDLFHVTDAGRAYVAENSPAAPRLTASQRRYRAFLDHDCDLSFGEWLRTYGREVA
;
A
#
# COMPACT_ATOMS: atom_id res chain seq x y z
N MET A 1 -11.35 8.51 -2.87
CA MET A 1 -10.64 8.10 -1.62
C MET A 1 -10.14 9.36 -0.89
N GLY A 2 -9.44 9.30 0.25
CA GLY A 2 -8.74 10.47 0.81
C GLY A 2 -7.28 10.51 0.34
N LEU A 3 -6.59 11.65 0.47
CA LEU A 3 -5.20 11.80 0.00
C LEU A 3 -4.25 10.72 0.55
N LEU A 4 -4.27 10.49 1.87
CA LEU A 4 -3.43 9.45 2.49
C LEU A 4 -3.73 8.08 1.90
N HIS A 5 -5.01 7.77 1.68
CA HIS A 5 -5.43 6.50 1.10
C HIS A 5 -4.96 6.34 -0.35
N ILE A 6 -4.99 7.40 -1.17
CA ILE A 6 -4.44 7.36 -2.53
C ILE A 6 -2.94 7.04 -2.49
N LEU A 7 -2.18 7.68 -1.61
CA LEU A 7 -0.74 7.40 -1.49
C LEU A 7 -0.48 5.97 -1.01
N GLN A 8 -1.22 5.50 0.00
CA GLN A 8 -1.13 4.11 0.49
C GLN A 8 -1.44 3.09 -0.63
N HIS A 9 -2.52 3.31 -1.39
CA HIS A 9 -2.91 2.47 -2.51
C HIS A 9 -1.82 2.44 -3.60
N SER A 10 -1.30 3.62 -3.95
CA SER A 10 -0.27 3.81 -4.98
C SER A 10 1.03 3.11 -4.60
N LEU A 11 1.41 3.15 -3.32
CA LEU A 11 2.59 2.48 -2.78
C LEU A 11 2.39 0.99 -2.51
N GLY A 12 1.14 0.55 -2.44
CA GLY A 12 0.80 -0.83 -2.16
C GLY A 12 0.97 -1.29 -0.74
N VAL A 13 0.76 -0.36 0.17
CA VAL A 13 0.75 -0.62 1.60
C VAL A 13 -0.68 -0.71 2.11
N ASP A 14 -0.84 -1.32 3.29
CA ASP A 14 -2.11 -1.35 4.00
C ASP A 14 -2.46 0.02 4.62
N GLN A 15 -3.59 0.10 5.31
CA GLN A 15 -4.07 1.32 5.98
C GLN A 15 -3.13 1.84 7.07
N TYR A 16 -2.17 1.03 7.52
CA TYR A 16 -1.15 1.39 8.52
C TYR A 16 0.20 1.72 7.88
N GLY A 17 0.27 1.77 6.55
CA GLY A 17 1.51 2.04 5.82
C GLY A 17 2.46 0.85 5.75
N GLN A 18 2.00 -0.38 6.06
CA GLN A 18 2.82 -1.59 6.02
C GLN A 18 2.72 -2.30 4.68
N GLY A 19 3.86 -2.78 4.16
CA GLY A 19 3.93 -3.53 2.92
C GLY A 19 5.22 -3.25 2.14
N GLU A 20 5.50 -4.07 1.14
CA GLU A 20 6.61 -3.84 0.22
C GLU A 20 6.21 -2.81 -0.84
N GLN A 21 6.93 -1.69 -0.89
CA GLN A 21 6.61 -0.55 -1.77
C GLN A 21 7.20 -0.74 -3.18
N TYR A 22 6.93 -1.88 -3.83
CA TYR A 22 7.42 -2.15 -5.18
C TYR A 22 6.65 -1.38 -6.28
N ARG A 23 5.50 -0.80 -5.94
CA ARG A 23 4.69 0.05 -6.82
C ARG A 23 4.61 1.48 -6.28
N ASN A 24 4.37 2.44 -7.16
CA ASN A 24 4.30 3.86 -6.80
C ASN A 24 3.56 4.74 -7.84
N TYR A 25 2.73 4.13 -8.69
CA TYR A 25 1.98 4.82 -9.74
C TYR A 25 0.47 4.75 -9.50
N PHE A 26 -0.23 5.80 -9.89
CA PHE A 26 -1.69 5.89 -9.88
C PHE A 26 -2.16 6.52 -11.19
N VAL A 27 -3.07 5.87 -11.90
CA VAL A 27 -3.59 6.38 -13.18
C VAL A 27 -5.05 6.77 -12.98
N THR A 28 -5.39 8.01 -13.31
CA THR A 28 -6.76 8.54 -13.20
C THR A 28 -6.94 9.77 -14.10
N GLY A 29 -8.17 10.08 -14.47
CA GLY A 29 -8.51 11.23 -15.33
C GLY A 29 -9.57 12.13 -14.71
N GLU A 30 -9.82 13.30 -15.31
CA GLU A 30 -10.71 14.35 -14.78
C GLU A 30 -12.16 13.88 -14.52
N GLY A 31 -12.61 12.80 -15.14
CA GLY A 31 -13.91 12.17 -14.88
C GLY A 31 -13.99 11.37 -13.56
N SER A 32 -12.88 11.21 -12.85
CA SER A 32 -12.80 10.48 -11.58
C SER A 32 -12.72 11.42 -10.38
N ILE A 33 -13.36 11.03 -9.28
CA ILE A 33 -13.24 11.72 -7.99
C ILE A 33 -11.83 11.70 -7.40
N ASP A 34 -10.96 10.80 -7.85
CA ASP A 34 -9.59 10.66 -7.35
C ASP A 34 -8.61 11.62 -8.05
N HIS A 35 -8.94 12.11 -9.25
CA HIS A 35 -8.05 13.00 -10.02
C HIS A 35 -7.79 14.35 -9.31
N PRO A 36 -8.82 15.06 -8.80
CA PRO A 36 -8.59 16.27 -8.00
C PRO A 36 -7.69 16.05 -6.79
N ILE A 37 -7.75 14.87 -6.17
CA ILE A 37 -6.96 14.53 -4.98
C ILE A 37 -5.50 14.22 -5.37
N CYS A 38 -5.29 13.57 -6.52
CA CYS A 38 -3.95 13.39 -7.07
C CYS A 38 -3.32 14.74 -7.45
N MET A 39 -4.11 15.68 -7.99
CA MET A 39 -3.67 17.05 -8.26
C MET A 39 -3.30 17.78 -6.97
N GLU A 40 -4.09 17.67 -5.90
CA GLU A 40 -3.73 18.19 -4.57
C GLU A 40 -2.40 17.58 -4.08
N ALA A 41 -2.20 16.26 -4.24
CA ALA A 41 -0.95 15.62 -3.89
C ALA A 41 0.24 16.14 -4.71
N VAL A 42 0.03 16.52 -5.97
CA VAL A 42 1.04 17.17 -6.82
C VAL A 42 1.37 18.57 -6.32
N GLU A 43 0.36 19.39 -6.02
CA GLU A 43 0.56 20.74 -5.46
C GLU A 43 1.35 20.70 -4.15
N ARG A 44 1.17 19.65 -3.35
CA ARG A 44 1.89 19.40 -2.10
C ARG A 44 3.27 18.73 -2.28
N GLY A 45 3.68 18.42 -3.51
CA GLY A 45 4.96 17.75 -3.81
C GLY A 45 5.03 16.26 -3.46
N LEU A 46 3.89 15.64 -3.13
CA LEU A 46 3.79 14.24 -2.74
C LEU A 46 3.70 13.30 -3.95
N MET A 47 3.26 13.83 -5.09
CA MET A 47 3.23 13.13 -6.37
C MET A 47 3.78 14.01 -7.50
N ILE A 48 4.20 13.38 -8.59
CA ILE A 48 4.51 14.02 -9.87
C ILE A 48 3.49 13.56 -10.90
N ARG A 49 2.88 14.50 -11.62
CA ARG A 49 1.99 14.21 -12.75
C ARG A 49 2.75 14.05 -14.05
N ARG A 50 2.34 13.10 -14.87
CA ARG A 50 2.65 12.99 -16.29
C ARG A 50 1.34 13.01 -17.07
N ALA A 51 1.32 13.79 -18.14
CA ALA A 51 0.18 13.84 -19.04
C ALA A 51 -0.14 12.44 -19.58
N GLY A 52 -1.44 12.16 -19.74
CA GLY A 52 -1.91 10.92 -20.30
C GLY A 52 -1.43 10.65 -21.72
N ASN A 53 -1.45 9.38 -22.09
CA ASN A 53 -1.13 8.90 -23.42
C ASN A 53 -1.87 7.58 -23.71
N ALA A 54 -1.65 7.01 -24.89
CA ALA A 54 -2.31 5.78 -25.31
C ALA A 54 -2.14 4.60 -24.33
N LEU A 55 -1.02 4.49 -23.60
CA LEU A 55 -0.81 3.42 -22.62
C LEU A 55 -1.65 3.60 -21.36
N THR A 56 -2.02 4.84 -21.02
CA THR A 56 -2.84 5.17 -19.87
C THR A 56 -4.30 5.41 -20.25
N GLY A 57 -4.70 5.10 -21.50
CA GLY A 57 -6.03 5.39 -22.01
C GLY A 57 -6.34 6.89 -21.99
N GLU A 58 -5.33 7.71 -22.29
CA GLU A 58 -5.38 9.19 -22.26
C GLU A 58 -5.59 9.80 -20.87
N MET A 59 -5.55 9.00 -19.79
CA MET A 59 -5.64 9.48 -18.41
C MET A 59 -4.26 9.87 -17.85
N ASP A 60 -4.23 10.83 -16.93
CA ASP A 60 -2.99 11.24 -16.28
C ASP A 60 -2.39 10.11 -15.42
N LEU A 61 -1.06 10.07 -15.38
CA LEU A 61 -0.28 9.17 -14.54
C LEU A 61 0.42 9.96 -13.45
N PHE A 62 0.17 9.56 -12.20
CA PHE A 62 0.75 10.16 -11.01
C PHE A 62 1.76 9.20 -10.39
N HIS A 63 2.90 9.73 -9.97
CA HIS A 63 4.00 8.95 -9.40
C HIS A 63 4.37 9.49 -8.01
N VAL A 64 4.38 8.63 -7.01
CA VAL A 64 4.68 9.00 -5.61
C VAL A 64 6.16 9.35 -5.43
N THR A 65 6.42 10.54 -4.89
CA THR A 65 7.77 11.03 -4.57
C THR A 65 8.29 10.46 -3.25
N ASP A 66 9.55 10.72 -2.92
CA ASP A 66 10.08 10.41 -1.58
C ASP A 66 9.33 11.18 -0.48
N ALA A 67 8.92 12.42 -0.74
CA ALA A 67 8.08 13.19 0.18
C ALA A 67 6.70 12.53 0.37
N GLY A 68 6.11 11.95 -0.69
CA GLY A 68 4.89 11.14 -0.59
C GLY A 68 5.07 9.88 0.26
N ARG A 69 6.21 9.19 0.14
CA ARG A 69 6.56 8.04 1.00
C ARG A 69 6.70 8.44 2.46
N ALA A 70 7.42 9.54 2.72
CA ALA A 70 7.55 10.10 4.08
C ALA A 70 6.19 10.49 4.66
N TYR A 71 5.34 11.14 3.87
CA TYR A 71 4.00 11.50 4.30
C TYR A 71 3.17 10.30 4.72
N VAL A 72 3.21 9.19 3.97
CA VAL A 72 2.54 7.94 4.35
C VAL A 72 3.09 7.38 5.66
N ALA A 73 4.41 7.36 5.85
CA ALA A 73 5.03 6.89 7.09
C ALA A 73 4.63 7.74 8.31
N GLU A 74 4.53 9.06 8.13
CA GLU A 74 4.20 10.01 9.21
C GLU A 74 2.71 10.05 9.55
N ASN A 75 1.83 9.87 8.55
CA ASN A 75 0.40 10.08 8.71
C ASN A 75 -0.42 8.78 8.78
N SER A 76 0.20 7.62 8.50
CA SER A 76 -0.48 6.35 8.70
C SER A 76 -0.68 6.07 10.20
N PRO A 77 -1.87 5.60 10.61
CA PRO A 77 -2.09 5.20 11.99
C PRO A 77 -1.15 4.06 12.38
N ALA A 78 -0.78 4.01 13.66
CA ALA A 78 -0.01 2.90 14.20
C ALA A 78 -0.75 1.57 14.01
N ALA A 79 -0.06 0.55 13.51
CA ALA A 79 -0.62 -0.78 13.36
C ALA A 79 -1.00 -1.38 14.73
N PRO A 80 -2.12 -2.11 14.82
CA PRO A 80 -2.52 -2.75 16.06
C PRO A 80 -1.49 -3.82 16.48
N ARG A 81 -1.24 -3.92 17.78
CA ARG A 81 -0.38 -4.97 18.33
C ARG A 81 -1.04 -6.33 18.14
N LEU A 82 -0.40 -7.19 17.35
CA LEU A 82 -0.89 -8.55 17.11
C LEU A 82 -0.71 -9.44 18.35
N THR A 83 -1.74 -10.24 18.65
CA THR A 83 -1.64 -11.33 19.62
C THR A 83 -0.68 -12.41 19.11
N ALA A 84 -0.21 -13.27 20.01
CA ALA A 84 0.68 -14.37 19.62
C ALA A 84 0.03 -15.32 18.58
N SER A 85 -1.29 -15.56 18.66
CA SER A 85 -2.00 -16.36 17.67
C SER A 85 -2.10 -15.66 16.32
N GLN A 86 -2.36 -14.35 16.30
CA GLN A 86 -2.41 -13.57 15.06
C GLN A 86 -1.05 -13.51 14.36
N ARG A 87 0.06 -13.34 15.12
CA ARG A 87 1.42 -13.38 14.55
C ARG A 87 1.71 -14.72 13.88
N ARG A 88 1.40 -15.84 14.55
CA ARG A 88 1.57 -17.18 13.98
C ARG A 88 0.71 -17.40 12.75
N TYR A 89 -0.53 -16.92 12.76
CA TYR A 89 -1.41 -17.03 11.60
C TYR A 89 -0.88 -16.23 10.41
N ARG A 90 -0.36 -15.02 10.62
CA ARG A 90 0.27 -14.23 9.56
C ARG A 90 1.52 -14.91 9.00
N ALA A 91 2.39 -15.42 9.87
CA ALA A 91 3.56 -16.19 9.44
C ALA A 91 3.20 -17.47 8.66
N PHE A 92 2.09 -18.13 9.01
CA PHE A 92 1.55 -19.24 8.24
C PHE A 92 1.16 -18.81 6.82
N LEU A 93 0.43 -17.69 6.68
CA LEU A 93 0.05 -17.16 5.37
C LEU A 93 1.28 -16.74 4.54
N ASP A 94 2.27 -16.11 5.18
CA ASP A 94 3.51 -15.69 4.52
C ASP A 94 4.41 -16.89 4.12
N HIS A 95 4.23 -18.05 4.76
CA HIS A 95 4.98 -19.26 4.43
C HIS A 95 4.52 -19.92 3.12
N ASP A 96 3.33 -19.55 2.63
CA ASP A 96 2.76 -19.94 1.33
C ASP A 96 3.01 -21.42 0.97
N CYS A 97 2.49 -22.32 1.80
CA CYS A 97 2.71 -23.76 1.68
C CYS A 97 1.40 -24.55 1.65
N ASP A 98 1.47 -25.80 1.19
CA ASP A 98 0.30 -26.69 1.07
C ASP A 98 -0.20 -27.29 2.41
N LEU A 99 0.38 -26.88 3.55
CA LEU A 99 -0.04 -27.36 4.85
C LEU A 99 -1.32 -26.64 5.32
N SER A 100 -2.19 -27.34 6.05
CA SER A 100 -3.17 -26.65 6.88
C SER A 100 -2.48 -25.88 8.02
N PHE A 101 -3.13 -24.83 8.55
CA PHE A 101 -2.58 -24.06 9.67
C PHE A 101 -2.21 -24.95 10.87
N GLY A 102 -2.99 -26.01 11.15
CA GLY A 102 -2.71 -26.95 12.24
C GLY A 102 -1.48 -27.81 11.99
N GLU A 103 -1.23 -28.24 10.75
CA GLU A 103 -0.02 -28.97 10.36
C GLU A 103 1.21 -28.07 10.38
N TRP A 104 1.07 -26.86 9.86
CA TRP A 104 2.10 -25.83 9.92
C TRP A 104 2.48 -25.51 11.38
N LEU A 105 1.52 -25.34 12.28
CA LEU A 105 1.80 -25.08 13.70
C LEU A 105 2.58 -26.21 14.38
N ARG A 106 2.30 -27.47 14.05
CA ARG A 106 3.04 -28.61 14.60
C ARG A 106 4.49 -28.65 14.09
N THR A 107 4.70 -28.20 12.86
CA THR A 107 6.00 -28.25 12.18
C THR A 107 6.88 -27.04 12.53
N TYR A 108 6.34 -25.82 12.40
CA TYR A 108 7.07 -24.55 12.49
C TYR A 108 6.60 -23.65 13.65
N GLY A 109 5.46 -23.94 14.28
CA GLY A 109 4.82 -23.03 15.22
C GLY A 109 5.62 -22.68 16.49
N ARG A 110 6.69 -23.43 16.79
CA ARG A 110 7.62 -23.13 17.90
C ARG A 110 8.70 -22.12 17.54
N GLU A 111 8.97 -21.92 16.25
CA GLU A 111 10.02 -21.02 15.75
C GLU A 111 9.52 -19.56 15.61
N VAL A 112 8.19 -19.38 15.54
CA VAL A 112 7.53 -18.09 15.24
C VAL A 112 6.81 -17.48 16.46
N ALA A 113 7.23 -17.83 17.68
CA ALA A 113 6.57 -17.42 18.94
C ALA A 113 6.91 -15.99 19.39
#